data_AF-A0A919MNA2-F1
#
_entry.id   AF-A0A919MNA2-F1
#
_cell.length_a   1.000
_cell.length_b   1.000
_cell.length_c   1.000
_cell.angle_alpha   90.00
_cell.angle_beta   90.00
_cell.angle_gamma   90.00
#
_symmetry.space_group_name_H-M   'P 1'
#
loop_
_entity.id
_entity.type
_entity.pdbx_description
1 polymer ?
#
loop_
_entity_poly.entity_id
_entity_poly.type
_entity_poly.pdbx_seq_one_letter_code
_entity_poly.pdbx_strand_id
1 'polypeptide(L)'
;MSPVSRGRKKAKSSRIIRRVPDPATAVPDVCDCPACRAGSDPEALAADLAVTGADLLAVEDPLTVEMLGSSLVASVDVGGEGLVEALSEGLIPAVAATSTPESLAVLLAIAAVENRATAGAEAQRLREAGVPDPGWVEALSDPVKPEILRLYREPTGESAVLLGTFARAGQSHGFVIGISHLDCDAATDILMFPGESLEQAEQLVVEDGQRSGITFTAEDMEPADFRWQADRALTARAVHDWEDSVPDTGDGFDENGQPDYYTSAVLLRARLRVLPEPTRPPAPHGSSAGPA
;
A
#
# COMPACT_ATOMS: atom_id res chain seq x y z
N MET A 1 41.44 35.93 26.54
CA MET A 1 41.17 36.04 25.09
C MET A 1 40.81 34.64 24.60
N SER A 2 39.52 34.38 24.38
CA SER A 2 38.97 33.04 24.09
C SER A 2 38.59 32.89 22.62
N PRO A 3 38.68 31.70 22.02
CA PRO A 3 38.33 31.48 20.62
C PRO A 3 36.82 31.27 20.45
N VAL A 4 36.25 31.91 19.43
CA VAL A 4 34.86 31.76 19.02
C VAL A 4 34.73 30.56 18.07
N SER A 5 33.95 29.57 18.48
CA SER A 5 33.59 28.40 17.69
C SER A 5 32.66 28.77 16.53
N ARG A 6 33.07 28.48 15.29
CA ARG A 6 32.20 28.55 14.11
C ARG A 6 31.35 27.28 14.04
N GLY A 7 30.09 27.40 14.43
CA GLY A 7 29.07 26.37 14.29
C GLY A 7 28.71 26.09 12.83
N ARG A 8 28.73 24.81 12.47
CA ARG A 8 28.32 24.22 11.20
C ARG A 8 26.79 24.29 11.09
N LYS A 9 26.25 25.06 10.14
CA LYS A 9 24.80 25.07 9.85
C LYS A 9 24.43 23.76 9.12
N LYS A 10 23.66 22.89 9.78
CA LYS A 10 22.93 21.78 9.15
C LYS A 10 21.79 22.38 8.32
N ALA A 11 21.71 22.03 7.04
CA ALA A 11 20.55 22.32 6.20
C ALA A 11 19.36 21.49 6.72
N LYS A 12 18.21 22.14 6.87
CA LYS A 12 16.96 21.51 7.30
C LYS A 12 16.21 21.05 6.04
N SER A 13 15.85 19.77 6.02
CA SER A 13 14.81 19.22 5.14
C SER A 13 13.55 20.08 5.25
N SER A 14 13.06 20.57 4.11
CA SER A 14 11.85 21.39 4.02
C SER A 14 10.62 20.48 4.12
N ARG A 15 10.22 20.16 5.36
CA ARG A 15 8.86 19.70 5.63
C ARG A 15 7.87 20.81 5.30
N ILE A 16 6.84 20.45 4.52
CA ILE A 16 5.59 21.19 4.37
C ILE A 16 4.92 21.20 5.76
N ILE A 17 4.97 22.33 6.47
CA ILE A 17 4.26 22.52 7.75
C ILE A 17 3.16 23.56 7.55
N ARG A 18 1.90 23.12 7.51
CA ARG A 18 0.77 23.94 7.96
C ARG A 18 0.69 23.80 9.49
N ARG A 19 0.90 24.91 10.21
CA ARG A 19 0.68 25.00 11.65
C ARG A 19 -0.83 25.05 11.93
N VAL A 20 -1.34 24.06 12.65
CA VAL A 20 -2.64 24.10 13.33
C VAL A 20 -2.38 24.34 14.83
N PRO A 21 -3.21 25.10 15.58
CA PRO A 21 -2.99 25.34 16.99
C PRO A 21 -3.21 24.05 17.80
N ASP A 22 -2.32 23.84 18.76
CA ASP A 22 -2.25 22.71 19.69
C ASP A 22 -3.44 22.73 20.68
N PRO A 23 -4.40 21.77 20.63
CA PRO A 23 -5.27 21.51 21.76
C PRO A 23 -4.55 20.53 22.69
N ALA A 24 -4.27 20.99 23.91
CA ALA A 24 -3.64 20.22 24.98
C ALA A 24 -4.06 18.73 24.97
N THR A 25 -3.10 17.84 24.69
CA THR A 25 -3.26 16.40 24.73
C THR A 25 -3.58 15.94 26.16
N ALA A 26 -4.84 15.63 26.41
CA ALA A 26 -5.19 14.61 27.37
C ALA A 26 -4.71 13.28 26.78
N VAL A 27 -3.82 12.59 27.50
CA VAL A 27 -3.50 11.19 27.21
C VAL A 27 -4.83 10.42 27.25
N PRO A 28 -5.24 9.70 26.19
CA PRO A 28 -6.45 8.92 26.28
C PRO A 28 -6.22 7.81 27.30
N ASP A 29 -7.03 7.83 28.35
CA ASP A 29 -7.13 6.72 29.30
C ASP A 29 -7.35 5.43 28.51
N VAL A 30 -6.56 4.41 28.82
CA VAL A 30 -6.75 3.05 28.32
C VAL A 30 -8.21 2.66 28.58
N CYS A 31 -9.01 2.59 27.51
CA CYS A 31 -10.43 2.29 27.59
C CYS A 31 -10.61 0.85 28.06
N ASP A 32 -10.93 0.68 29.34
CA ASP A 32 -11.01 -0.63 30.00
C ASP A 32 -12.44 -1.19 29.99
N CYS A 33 -13.21 -0.89 28.93
CA CYS A 33 -14.59 -1.35 28.81
C CYS A 33 -14.67 -2.78 28.27
N PRO A 34 -15.76 -3.52 28.56
CA PRO A 34 -15.92 -4.92 28.11
C PRO A 34 -15.78 -5.11 26.60
N ALA A 35 -16.13 -4.09 25.80
CA ALA A 35 -16.03 -4.11 24.33
C ALA A 35 -14.58 -3.94 23.81
N CYS A 36 -13.67 -3.36 24.60
CA CYS A 36 -12.24 -3.27 24.26
C CYS A 36 -11.44 -4.46 24.80
N ARG A 37 -11.95 -5.16 25.82
CA ARG A 37 -11.35 -6.36 26.41
C ARG A 37 -11.72 -7.65 25.70
N ALA A 38 -12.91 -7.70 25.10
CA ALA A 38 -13.22 -8.69 24.09
C ALA A 38 -12.51 -8.22 22.82
N GLY A 39 -11.46 -8.91 22.38
CA GLY A 39 -10.95 -8.72 21.02
C GLY A 39 -12.14 -8.76 20.05
N SER A 40 -12.12 -7.92 19.02
CA SER A 40 -13.21 -7.73 18.06
C SER A 40 -13.86 -9.08 17.72
N ASP A 41 -15.15 -9.25 18.05
CA ASP A 41 -15.87 -10.49 17.78
C ASP A 41 -15.80 -10.79 16.28
N PRO A 42 -15.12 -11.89 15.86
CA PRO A 42 -14.94 -12.20 14.45
C PRO A 42 -16.26 -12.38 13.71
N GLU A 43 -17.33 -12.82 14.39
CA GLU A 43 -18.65 -12.96 13.78
C GLU A 43 -19.31 -11.61 13.51
N ALA A 44 -19.18 -10.66 14.45
CA ALA A 44 -19.68 -9.30 14.27
C ALA A 44 -18.92 -8.56 13.15
N LEU A 45 -17.60 -8.73 13.09
CA LEU A 45 -16.77 -8.14 12.03
C LEU A 45 -17.04 -8.80 10.66
N ALA A 46 -17.27 -10.11 10.62
CA ALA A 46 -17.67 -10.80 9.40
C ALA A 46 -19.04 -10.32 8.89
N ALA A 47 -19.98 -10.04 9.79
CA ALA A 47 -21.27 -9.47 9.43
C ALA A 47 -21.14 -8.05 8.86
N ASP A 48 -20.26 -7.22 9.42
CA ASP A 48 -19.97 -5.88 8.90
C ASP A 48 -19.33 -5.95 7.51
N LEU A 49 -18.35 -6.84 7.32
CA LEU A 49 -17.75 -7.10 6.01
C LEU A 49 -18.76 -7.63 4.98
N ALA A 50 -19.76 -8.40 5.40
CA ALA A 50 -20.82 -8.84 4.50
C ALA A 50 -21.68 -7.66 4.00
N VAL A 51 -21.83 -6.59 4.79
CA VAL A 51 -22.46 -5.34 4.33
C VAL A 51 -21.59 -4.69 3.25
N THR A 52 -20.28 -4.58 3.46
CA THR A 52 -19.33 -4.11 2.44
C THR A 52 -19.33 -4.99 1.19
N GLY A 53 -19.57 -6.30 1.35
CA GLY A 53 -19.66 -7.25 0.25
C GLY A 53 -20.82 -6.96 -0.71
N ALA A 54 -21.90 -6.33 -0.25
CA ALA A 54 -22.99 -5.90 -1.12
C ALA A 54 -22.53 -4.79 -2.10
N ASP A 55 -21.71 -3.86 -1.63
CA ASP A 55 -21.12 -2.82 -2.47
C ASP A 55 -20.17 -3.44 -3.50
N LEU A 56 -19.37 -4.43 -3.10
CA LEU A 56 -18.49 -5.18 -4.01
C LEU A 56 -19.25 -5.91 -5.14
N LEU A 57 -20.47 -6.38 -4.89
CA LEU A 57 -21.28 -7.00 -5.94
C LEU A 57 -21.74 -6.00 -7.01
N ALA A 58 -21.84 -4.71 -6.66
CA ALA A 58 -22.26 -3.65 -7.56
C ALA A 58 -21.08 -3.00 -8.33
N VAL A 59 -19.83 -3.34 -7.99
CA VAL A 59 -18.64 -2.85 -8.68
C VAL A 59 -18.54 -3.45 -10.08
N GLU A 60 -18.26 -2.63 -11.07
CA GLU A 60 -18.02 -3.08 -12.46
C GLU A 60 -16.53 -3.22 -12.77
N ASP A 61 -15.70 -2.37 -12.14
CA ASP A 61 -14.26 -2.28 -12.40
C ASP A 61 -13.44 -3.21 -11.47
N PRO A 62 -12.72 -4.21 -12.00
CA PRO A 62 -11.86 -5.09 -11.20
C PRO A 62 -10.81 -4.33 -10.39
N LEU A 63 -10.32 -3.18 -10.87
CA LEU A 63 -9.36 -2.38 -10.10
C LEU A 63 -9.97 -1.87 -8.80
N THR A 64 -11.24 -1.46 -8.83
CA THR A 64 -11.96 -0.99 -7.64
C THR A 64 -12.12 -2.13 -6.62
N VAL A 65 -12.37 -3.36 -7.09
CA VAL A 65 -12.40 -4.56 -6.23
C VAL A 65 -11.05 -4.79 -5.56
N GLU A 66 -9.96 -4.70 -6.32
CA GLU A 66 -8.60 -4.87 -5.78
C GLU A 66 -8.22 -3.75 -4.81
N MET A 67 -8.66 -2.51 -5.03
CA MET A 67 -8.45 -1.40 -4.10
C MET A 67 -9.19 -1.61 -2.78
N LEU A 68 -10.46 -2.04 -2.83
CA LEU A 68 -11.23 -2.37 -1.63
C LEU A 68 -10.60 -3.54 -0.86
N GLY A 69 -10.19 -4.59 -1.57
CA GLY A 69 -9.42 -5.70 -0.98
C GLY A 69 -8.10 -5.21 -0.35
N SER A 70 -7.43 -4.25 -0.98
CA SER A 70 -6.17 -3.67 -0.48
C SER A 70 -6.39 -2.85 0.79
N SER A 71 -7.48 -2.08 0.88
CA SER A 71 -7.83 -1.31 2.08
C SER A 71 -8.14 -2.22 3.26
N LEU A 72 -8.86 -3.33 3.03
CA LEU A 72 -9.10 -4.36 4.06
C LEU A 72 -7.80 -4.98 4.58
N VAL A 73 -6.89 -5.36 3.68
CA VAL A 73 -5.59 -5.94 4.06
C VAL A 73 -4.69 -4.90 4.74
N ALA A 74 -4.66 -3.67 4.25
CA ALA A 74 -3.87 -2.58 4.82
C ALA A 74 -4.29 -2.26 6.26
N SER A 75 -5.60 -2.22 6.52
CA SER A 75 -6.16 -2.01 7.87
C SER A 75 -5.70 -3.08 8.86
N VAL A 76 -5.50 -4.30 8.39
CA VAL A 76 -4.98 -5.42 9.19
C VAL A 76 -3.47 -5.33 9.41
N ASP A 77 -2.70 -5.04 8.35
CA ASP A 77 -1.24 -4.96 8.42
C ASP A 77 -0.77 -3.84 9.35
N VAL A 78 -1.45 -2.68 9.37
CA VAL A 78 -1.13 -1.58 10.29
C VAL A 78 -1.36 -1.96 11.76
N GLY A 79 -2.31 -2.86 12.03
CA GLY A 79 -2.56 -3.38 13.38
C GLY A 79 -1.51 -4.38 13.89
N GLY A 80 -0.53 -4.77 13.06
CA GLY A 80 0.61 -5.61 13.43
C GLY A 80 0.40 -7.12 13.27
N GLU A 81 1.46 -7.90 13.54
CA GLU A 81 1.52 -9.36 13.28
C GLU A 81 0.39 -10.16 13.95
N GLY A 82 -0.08 -9.74 15.13
CA GLY A 82 -1.19 -10.38 15.82
C GLY A 82 -2.54 -10.19 15.11
N LEU A 83 -2.75 -9.07 14.41
CA LEU A 83 -3.97 -8.83 13.64
C LEU A 83 -3.94 -9.59 12.31
N VAL A 84 -2.76 -9.77 11.73
CA VAL A 84 -2.51 -10.61 10.56
C VAL A 84 -2.89 -12.08 10.82
N GLU A 85 -2.47 -12.63 11.97
CA GLU A 85 -2.84 -13.98 12.38
C GLU A 85 -4.35 -14.06 12.66
N ALA A 86 -4.92 -13.07 13.35
CA ALA A 86 -6.36 -13.00 13.61
C ALA A 86 -7.21 -12.91 12.33
N LEU A 87 -6.74 -12.20 11.30
CA LEU A 87 -7.38 -12.18 9.98
C LEU A 87 -7.41 -13.58 9.37
N SER A 88 -6.26 -14.27 9.37
CA SER A 88 -6.10 -15.56 8.70
C SER A 88 -6.81 -16.70 9.42
N GLU A 89 -6.73 -16.74 10.75
CA GLU A 89 -7.25 -17.85 11.57
C GLU A 89 -8.67 -17.60 12.08
N GLY A 90 -9.11 -16.34 12.13
CA GLY A 90 -10.41 -15.96 12.66
C GLY A 90 -11.34 -15.38 11.60
N LEU A 91 -11.00 -14.20 11.07
CA LEU A 91 -11.93 -13.41 10.26
C LEU A 91 -12.24 -14.03 8.89
N ILE A 92 -11.23 -14.51 8.15
CA ILE A 92 -11.42 -15.17 6.85
C ILE A 92 -12.37 -16.38 6.98
N PRO A 93 -12.15 -17.33 7.91
CA PRO A 93 -13.10 -18.41 8.17
C PRO A 93 -14.49 -17.93 8.59
N ALA A 94 -14.59 -16.88 9.41
CA ALA A 94 -15.87 -16.34 9.87
C ALA A 94 -16.68 -15.73 8.70
N VAL A 95 -16.03 -14.99 7.79
CA VAL A 95 -16.64 -14.48 6.56
C VAL A 95 -17.12 -15.65 5.70
N ALA A 96 -16.29 -16.68 5.49
CA ALA A 96 -16.67 -17.86 4.72
C ALA A 96 -17.87 -18.61 5.31
N ALA A 97 -18.01 -18.66 6.64
CA ALA A 97 -19.11 -19.35 7.30
C ALA A 97 -20.49 -18.74 6.98
N THR A 98 -20.56 -17.47 6.57
CA THR A 98 -21.82 -16.84 6.16
C THR A 98 -22.39 -17.41 4.86
N SER A 99 -21.52 -17.93 3.97
CA SER A 99 -21.89 -18.64 2.73
C SER A 99 -22.83 -17.86 1.80
N THR A 100 -22.60 -16.55 1.65
CA THR A 100 -23.38 -15.67 0.76
C THR A 100 -22.55 -15.14 -0.42
N PRO A 101 -23.18 -14.61 -1.49
CA PRO A 101 -22.45 -13.96 -2.58
C PRO A 101 -21.57 -12.80 -2.12
N GLU A 102 -22.01 -12.02 -1.12
CA GLU A 102 -21.26 -10.92 -0.52
C GLU A 102 -19.98 -11.44 0.15
N SER A 103 -20.06 -12.55 0.89
CA SER A 103 -18.90 -13.16 1.51
C SER A 103 -17.89 -13.69 0.50
N LEU A 104 -18.38 -14.27 -0.61
CA LEU A 104 -17.53 -14.68 -1.72
C LEU A 104 -16.84 -13.47 -2.36
N ALA A 105 -17.57 -12.37 -2.57
CA ALA A 105 -17.02 -11.14 -3.12
C ALA A 105 -15.87 -10.58 -2.26
N VAL A 106 -16.05 -10.53 -0.93
CA VAL A 106 -15.01 -10.09 0.02
C VAL A 106 -13.78 -11.00 -0.04
N LEU A 107 -13.97 -12.32 0.02
CA LEU A 107 -12.87 -13.28 0.00
C LEU A 107 -12.06 -13.20 -1.31
N LEU A 108 -12.74 -13.02 -2.44
CA LEU A 108 -12.09 -12.84 -3.74
C LEU A 108 -11.34 -11.52 -3.84
N ALA A 109 -11.87 -10.43 -3.28
CA ALA A 109 -11.20 -9.13 -3.23
C ALA A 109 -9.89 -9.21 -2.41
N ILE A 110 -9.95 -9.85 -1.23
CA ILE A 110 -8.76 -10.10 -0.40
C ILE A 110 -7.75 -10.98 -1.15
N ALA A 111 -8.23 -12.12 -1.70
CA ALA A 111 -7.37 -13.07 -2.42
C ALA A 111 -6.68 -12.47 -3.66
N ALA A 112 -7.24 -11.43 -4.27
CA ALA A 112 -6.67 -10.78 -5.45
C ALA A 112 -5.38 -10.00 -5.15
N VAL A 113 -5.23 -9.50 -3.93
CA VAL A 113 -4.13 -8.61 -3.54
C VAL A 113 -3.22 -9.23 -2.49
N GLU A 114 -3.73 -10.18 -1.73
CA GLU A 114 -2.97 -10.87 -0.71
C GLU A 114 -2.12 -12.01 -1.28
N ASN A 115 -1.01 -12.34 -0.62
CA ASN A 115 -0.20 -13.53 -0.95
C ASN A 115 -0.65 -14.77 -0.14
N ARG A 116 -1.70 -14.64 0.69
CA ARG A 116 -2.14 -15.72 1.58
C ARG A 116 -3.13 -16.62 0.85
N ALA A 117 -2.84 -17.92 0.84
CA ALA A 117 -3.67 -18.93 0.19
C ALA A 117 -5.05 -19.10 0.87
N THR A 118 -5.22 -18.62 2.11
CA THR A 118 -6.41 -18.87 2.93
C THR A 118 -7.68 -18.25 2.31
N ALA A 119 -7.69 -16.96 1.99
CA ALA A 119 -8.87 -16.30 1.41
C ALA A 119 -9.29 -16.95 0.08
N GLY A 120 -8.30 -17.28 -0.78
CA GLY A 120 -8.55 -17.99 -2.04
C GLY A 120 -9.10 -19.40 -1.84
N ALA A 121 -8.63 -20.13 -0.82
CA ALA A 121 -9.15 -21.46 -0.49
C ALA A 121 -10.59 -21.39 0.04
N GLU A 122 -10.92 -20.42 0.89
CA GLU A 122 -12.30 -20.19 1.35
C GLU A 122 -13.24 -19.81 0.20
N ALA A 123 -12.81 -18.88 -0.67
CA ALA A 123 -13.58 -18.50 -1.85
C ALA A 123 -13.86 -19.71 -2.76
N GLN A 124 -12.86 -20.57 -2.96
CA GLN A 124 -13.01 -21.80 -3.73
C GLN A 124 -14.02 -22.77 -3.08
N ARG A 125 -13.99 -22.91 -1.75
CA ARG A 125 -14.99 -23.72 -1.03
C ARG A 125 -16.42 -23.21 -1.22
N LEU A 126 -16.62 -21.89 -1.18
CA LEU A 126 -17.95 -21.30 -1.42
C LEU A 126 -18.44 -21.52 -2.85
N ARG A 127 -17.55 -21.42 -3.84
CA ARG A 127 -17.88 -21.74 -5.24
C ARG A 127 -18.27 -23.20 -5.41
N GLU A 128 -17.54 -24.12 -4.79
CA GLU A 128 -17.85 -25.56 -4.80
C GLU A 128 -19.19 -25.87 -4.12
N ALA A 129 -19.58 -25.07 -3.13
CA ALA A 129 -20.89 -25.13 -2.48
C ALA A 129 -22.03 -24.50 -3.32
N GLY A 130 -21.71 -23.89 -4.47
CA GLY A 130 -22.69 -23.32 -5.41
C GLY A 130 -23.05 -21.86 -5.15
N VAL A 131 -22.27 -21.12 -4.35
CA VAL A 131 -22.44 -19.66 -4.21
C VAL A 131 -22.11 -19.01 -5.56
N PRO A 132 -23.01 -18.17 -6.13
CA PRO A 132 -22.80 -17.58 -7.44
C PRO A 132 -21.66 -16.56 -7.44
N ASP A 133 -20.86 -16.58 -8.50
CA ASP A 133 -19.76 -15.63 -8.69
C ASP A 133 -20.27 -14.20 -8.93
N PRO A 134 -19.57 -13.18 -8.38
CA PRO A 134 -19.73 -11.80 -8.81
C PRO A 134 -19.44 -11.59 -10.31
N GLY A 135 -20.07 -10.58 -10.92
CA GLY A 135 -19.95 -10.32 -12.37
C GLY A 135 -18.53 -9.99 -12.85
N TRP A 136 -17.67 -9.48 -11.97
CA TRP A 136 -16.29 -9.09 -12.27
C TRP A 136 -15.26 -10.23 -12.16
N VAL A 137 -15.67 -11.44 -11.74
CA VAL A 137 -14.75 -12.56 -11.49
C VAL A 137 -13.92 -12.95 -12.70
N GLU A 138 -14.52 -12.97 -13.89
CA GLU A 138 -13.80 -13.31 -15.12
C GLU A 138 -12.69 -12.30 -15.40
N ALA A 139 -13.01 -11.01 -15.32
CA ALA A 139 -12.05 -9.92 -15.52
C ALA A 139 -10.97 -9.89 -14.43
N LEU A 140 -11.30 -10.24 -13.18
CA LEU A 140 -10.33 -10.37 -12.09
C LEU A 140 -9.39 -11.57 -12.28
N SER A 141 -9.82 -12.60 -13.01
CA SER A 141 -9.03 -13.81 -13.29
C SER A 141 -8.01 -13.62 -14.41
N ASP A 142 -8.16 -12.59 -15.25
CA ASP A 142 -7.19 -12.25 -16.29
C ASP A 142 -5.83 -11.90 -15.67
N PRO A 143 -4.70 -12.37 -16.20
CA PRO A 143 -3.40 -12.07 -15.61
C PRO A 143 -3.06 -10.59 -15.73
N VAL A 144 -2.51 -10.02 -14.65
CA VAL A 144 -1.89 -8.68 -14.68
C VAL A 144 -0.64 -8.72 -15.54
N LYS A 145 -0.49 -7.74 -16.42
CA LYS A 145 0.68 -7.57 -17.30
C LYS A 145 1.34 -6.23 -17.03
N PRO A 146 2.67 -6.17 -16.79
CA PRO A 146 3.37 -4.90 -16.79
C PRO A 146 3.41 -4.32 -18.20
N GLU A 147 3.32 -2.99 -18.30
CA GLU A 147 3.40 -2.28 -19.58
C GLU A 147 4.63 -1.37 -19.61
N ILE A 148 4.60 -0.24 -18.90
CA ILE A 148 5.69 0.75 -18.89
C ILE A 148 6.30 0.79 -17.49
N LEU A 149 7.62 0.70 -17.42
CA LEU A 149 8.37 0.77 -16.17
C LEU A 149 9.53 1.77 -16.36
N ARG A 150 9.53 2.83 -15.56
CA ARG A 150 10.47 3.94 -15.69
C ARG A 150 11.04 4.36 -14.36
N LEU A 151 12.25 4.90 -14.43
CA LEU A 151 12.94 5.55 -13.34
C LEU A 151 13.31 6.96 -13.73
N TYR A 152 12.95 7.90 -12.87
CA TYR A 152 13.31 9.30 -12.95
C TYR A 152 14.38 9.55 -11.89
N ARG A 153 15.59 9.85 -12.34
CA ARG A 153 16.73 10.17 -11.46
C ARG A 153 16.98 11.66 -11.44
N GLU A 154 17.19 12.21 -10.25
CA GLU A 154 17.75 13.55 -10.14
C GLU A 154 19.28 13.55 -10.12
N PRO A 155 19.94 14.65 -10.50
CA PRO A 155 21.40 14.70 -10.66
C PRO A 155 22.18 14.53 -9.35
N THR A 156 21.58 14.95 -8.23
CA THR A 156 22.18 14.87 -6.89
C THR A 156 22.09 13.47 -6.28
N GLY A 157 21.13 12.65 -6.72
CA GLY A 157 20.91 11.31 -6.20
C GLY A 157 20.36 11.28 -4.78
N GLU A 158 19.74 12.36 -4.30
CA GLU A 158 19.05 12.43 -3.00
C GLU A 158 17.62 11.88 -3.10
N SER A 159 17.02 11.90 -4.29
CA SER A 159 15.70 11.34 -4.56
C SER A 159 15.64 10.57 -5.88
N ALA A 160 14.57 9.80 -6.05
CA ALA A 160 14.20 9.19 -7.31
C ALA A 160 12.69 9.02 -7.38
N VAL A 161 12.14 8.89 -8.59
CA VAL A 161 10.73 8.54 -8.80
C VAL A 161 10.65 7.31 -9.68
N LEU A 162 9.92 6.29 -9.25
CA LEU A 162 9.54 5.17 -10.10
C LEU A 162 8.15 5.43 -10.68
N LEU A 163 7.96 5.08 -11.95
CA LEU A 163 6.66 5.09 -12.60
C LEU A 163 6.42 3.72 -13.23
N GLY A 164 5.30 3.08 -12.92
CA GLY A 164 4.95 1.78 -13.46
C GLY A 164 3.48 1.69 -13.86
N THR A 165 3.18 1.14 -15.04
CA THR A 165 1.81 0.82 -15.46
C THR A 165 1.60 -0.68 -15.62
N PHE A 166 0.37 -1.11 -15.32
CA PHE A 166 -0.05 -2.50 -15.32
C PHE A 166 -1.44 -2.61 -15.94
N ALA A 167 -1.66 -3.64 -16.73
CA ALA A 167 -2.95 -3.90 -17.35
C ALA A 167 -3.56 -5.23 -16.92
N ARG A 168 -4.89 -5.24 -16.76
CA ARG A 168 -5.73 -6.43 -16.51
C ARG A 168 -7.03 -6.26 -17.27
N ALA A 169 -7.52 -7.32 -17.92
CA ALA A 169 -8.80 -7.31 -18.64
C ALA A 169 -8.96 -6.13 -19.64
N GLY A 170 -7.85 -5.67 -20.24
CA GLY A 170 -7.84 -4.54 -21.18
C GLY A 170 -7.89 -3.15 -20.53
N GLN A 171 -7.95 -3.05 -19.20
CA GLN A 171 -7.82 -1.81 -18.45
C GLN A 171 -6.40 -1.65 -17.92
N SER A 172 -5.85 -0.45 -18.01
CA SER A 172 -4.51 -0.11 -17.51
C SER A 172 -4.60 0.91 -16.40
N HIS A 173 -3.73 0.81 -15.41
CA HIS A 173 -3.54 1.75 -14.31
C HIS A 173 -2.07 1.82 -13.95
N GLY A 174 -1.66 2.91 -13.29
CA GLY A 174 -0.28 3.14 -12.96
C GLY A 174 -0.05 3.65 -11.55
N PHE A 175 1.22 3.62 -11.17
CA PHE A 175 1.74 4.06 -9.90
C PHE A 175 2.90 5.02 -10.12
N VAL A 176 2.94 6.10 -9.37
CA VAL A 176 4.11 6.96 -9.18
C VAL A 176 4.60 6.74 -7.75
N ILE A 177 5.86 6.38 -7.58
CA ILE A 177 6.46 6.08 -6.27
C ILE A 177 7.63 7.03 -6.05
N GLY A 178 7.49 7.93 -5.08
CA GLY A 178 8.59 8.79 -4.65
C GLY A 178 9.55 8.02 -3.73
N ILE A 179 10.86 8.17 -3.93
CA ILE A 179 11.91 7.52 -3.13
C ILE A 179 12.85 8.59 -2.58
N SER A 180 13.11 8.52 -1.27
CA SER A 180 14.09 9.36 -0.59
C SER A 180 15.36 8.55 -0.28
N HIS A 181 16.46 8.86 -0.97
CA HIS A 181 17.78 8.29 -0.67
C HIS A 181 18.39 8.84 0.63
N LEU A 182 17.82 9.94 1.15
CA LEU A 182 18.16 10.50 2.45
C LEU A 182 17.48 9.77 3.62
N ASP A 183 16.49 8.92 3.32
CA ASP A 183 15.68 8.20 4.28
C ASP A 183 15.76 6.69 4.02
N CYS A 184 16.98 6.16 3.98
CA CYS A 184 17.24 4.72 3.77
C CYS A 184 16.60 4.13 2.49
N ASP A 185 16.45 4.94 1.44
CA ASP A 185 15.74 4.59 0.20
C ASP A 185 14.23 4.36 0.39
N ALA A 186 13.60 4.91 1.42
CA ALA A 186 12.19 4.73 1.73
C ALA A 186 11.27 5.36 0.69
N ALA A 187 10.13 4.67 0.45
CA ALA A 187 9.03 5.22 -0.30
C ALA A 187 8.41 6.39 0.48
N THR A 188 8.39 7.58 -0.11
CA THR A 188 7.82 8.78 0.50
C THR A 188 6.32 8.88 0.24
N ASP A 189 5.90 8.53 -0.97
CA ASP A 189 4.51 8.60 -1.40
C ASP A 189 4.24 7.58 -2.54
N ILE A 190 2.98 7.19 -2.68
CA ILE A 190 2.49 6.33 -3.78
C ILE A 190 1.22 6.96 -4.33
N LEU A 191 1.26 7.39 -5.58
CA LEU A 191 0.10 7.94 -6.27
C LEU A 191 -0.37 6.97 -7.34
N MET A 192 -1.67 6.72 -7.38
CA MET A 192 -2.31 5.93 -8.43
C MET A 192 -2.87 6.83 -9.53
N PHE A 193 -2.86 6.34 -10.77
CA PHE A 193 -3.46 7.04 -11.90
C PHE A 193 -4.07 6.04 -12.90
N PRO A 194 -5.14 6.42 -13.63
CA PRO A 194 -5.68 5.57 -14.69
C PRO A 194 -4.74 5.57 -15.89
N GLY A 195 -4.65 4.46 -16.62
CA GLY A 195 -3.64 4.24 -17.65
C GLY A 195 -3.67 5.26 -18.79
N GLU A 196 -4.85 5.78 -19.14
CA GLU A 196 -5.01 6.87 -20.13
C GLU A 196 -4.38 8.19 -19.68
N SER A 197 -4.11 8.37 -18.39
CA SER A 197 -3.47 9.55 -17.82
C SER A 197 -1.95 9.43 -17.70
N LEU A 198 -1.32 8.42 -18.31
CA LEU A 198 0.13 8.22 -18.27
C LEU A 198 0.90 9.50 -18.64
N GLU A 199 0.60 10.13 -19.77
CA GLU A 199 1.30 11.35 -20.21
C GLU A 199 1.18 12.48 -19.16
N GLN A 200 0.02 12.58 -18.51
CA GLN A 200 -0.22 13.57 -17.46
C GLN A 200 0.56 13.24 -16.19
N ALA A 201 0.63 11.95 -15.80
CA ALA A 201 1.43 11.50 -14.67
C ALA A 201 2.93 11.78 -14.91
N GLU A 202 3.45 11.54 -16.11
CA GLU A 202 4.84 11.86 -16.47
C GLU A 202 5.10 13.37 -16.43
N GLN A 203 4.15 14.17 -16.93
CA GLN A 203 4.24 15.62 -16.86
C GLN A 203 4.26 16.10 -15.41
N LEU A 204 3.42 15.53 -14.53
CA LEU A 204 3.41 15.87 -13.10
C LEU A 204 4.76 15.58 -12.43
N VAL A 205 5.40 14.45 -12.72
CA VAL A 205 6.74 14.12 -12.20
C VAL A 205 7.77 15.16 -12.63
N VAL A 206 7.75 15.56 -13.90
CA VAL A 206 8.68 16.56 -14.44
C VAL A 206 8.41 17.95 -13.84
N GLU A 207 7.15 18.37 -13.77
CA GLU A 207 6.75 19.67 -13.24
C GLU A 207 7.03 19.82 -11.75
N ASP A 208 6.80 18.77 -10.96
CA ASP A 208 7.10 18.79 -9.54
C ASP A 208 8.61 18.86 -9.28
N GLY A 209 9.39 18.10 -10.05
CA GLY A 209 10.84 18.25 -10.09
C GLY A 209 11.25 19.70 -10.36
N GLN A 210 10.74 20.30 -11.44
CA GLN A 210 11.06 21.69 -11.81
C GLN A 210 10.68 22.70 -10.72
N ARG A 211 9.52 22.54 -10.09
CA ARG A 211 9.07 23.38 -8.97
C ARG A 211 10.02 23.29 -7.77
N SER A 212 10.61 22.13 -7.58
CA SER A 212 11.61 21.84 -6.55
C SER A 212 13.06 22.18 -6.99
N GLY A 213 13.25 22.72 -8.20
CA GLY A 213 14.58 23.04 -8.74
C GLY A 213 15.37 21.82 -9.21
N ILE A 214 14.71 20.69 -9.40
CA ILE A 214 15.25 19.39 -9.80
C ILE A 214 14.94 19.16 -11.28
N THR A 215 15.88 18.59 -12.03
CA THR A 215 15.65 18.13 -13.40
C THR A 215 15.82 16.62 -13.44
N PHE A 216 14.71 15.90 -13.55
CA PHE A 216 14.75 14.45 -13.66
C PHE A 216 15.21 14.00 -15.05
N THR A 217 15.98 12.91 -15.08
CA THR A 217 16.25 12.14 -16.30
C THR A 217 15.47 10.84 -16.23
N ALA A 218 14.68 10.56 -17.27
CA ALA A 218 13.88 9.35 -17.36
C ALA A 218 14.66 8.23 -18.06
N GLU A 219 14.58 7.03 -17.51
CA GLU A 219 15.19 5.80 -18.03
C GLU A 219 14.15 4.68 -18.00
N ASP A 220 14.02 3.92 -19.09
CA ASP A 220 13.22 2.68 -19.06
C ASP A 220 13.93 1.65 -18.16
N MET A 221 13.14 0.86 -17.42
CA MET A 221 13.64 -0.13 -16.47
C MET A 221 13.32 -1.56 -16.88
N GLU A 222 14.26 -2.45 -16.61
CA GLU A 222 13.99 -3.88 -16.62
C GLU A 222 13.00 -4.27 -15.49
N PRO A 223 12.02 -5.15 -15.75
CA PRO A 223 11.01 -5.54 -14.77
C PRO A 223 11.56 -6.02 -13.41
N ALA A 224 12.64 -6.80 -13.41
CA ALA A 224 13.25 -7.30 -12.19
C ALA A 224 13.93 -6.19 -11.37
N ASP A 225 14.50 -5.19 -12.04
CA ASP A 225 15.14 -4.05 -11.38
C ASP A 225 14.11 -3.08 -10.81
N PHE A 226 13.00 -2.86 -11.54
CA PHE A 226 11.85 -2.09 -11.03
C PHE A 226 11.29 -2.72 -9.76
N ARG A 227 11.04 -4.05 -9.80
CA ARG A 227 10.58 -4.82 -8.64
C ARG A 227 11.50 -4.64 -7.44
N TRP A 228 12.80 -4.86 -7.65
CA TRP A 228 13.80 -4.74 -6.59
C TRP A 228 13.79 -3.36 -5.93
N GLN A 229 13.74 -2.29 -6.73
CA GLN A 229 13.81 -0.94 -6.22
C GLN A 229 12.54 -0.54 -5.47
N ALA A 230 11.37 -0.92 -5.99
CA ALA A 230 10.08 -0.68 -5.34
C ALA A 230 9.94 -1.48 -4.03
N ASP A 231 10.22 -2.79 -4.04
CA ASP A 231 10.14 -3.65 -2.85
C ASP A 231 11.04 -3.11 -1.72
N ARG A 232 12.26 -2.68 -2.07
CA ARG A 232 13.20 -2.05 -1.13
C ARG A 232 12.62 -0.78 -0.51
N ALA A 233 12.05 0.10 -1.32
CA ALA A 233 11.51 1.36 -0.85
C ALA A 233 10.30 1.17 0.07
N LEU A 234 9.40 0.25 -0.27
CA LEU A 234 8.26 -0.11 0.57
C LEU A 234 8.68 -0.78 1.88
N THR A 235 9.73 -1.61 1.85
CA THR A 235 10.26 -2.27 3.05
C THR A 235 10.92 -1.26 3.99
N ALA A 236 11.74 -0.35 3.45
CA ALA A 236 12.34 0.73 4.23
C ALA A 236 11.28 1.61 4.89
N ARG A 237 10.24 2.00 4.15
CA ARG A 237 9.13 2.81 4.70
C ARG A 237 8.40 2.09 5.83
N ALA A 238 8.09 0.79 5.67
CA ALA A 238 7.43 0.01 6.71
C ALA A 238 8.23 -0.05 8.03
N VAL A 239 9.57 -0.07 7.97
CA VAL A 239 10.42 0.00 9.17
C VAL A 239 10.29 1.36 9.86
N HIS A 240 10.31 2.45 9.09
CA HIS A 240 10.18 3.81 9.65
C HIS A 240 8.80 4.05 10.29
N ASP A 241 7.72 3.62 9.64
CA ASP A 241 6.36 3.76 10.17
C ASP A 241 6.17 2.99 11.50
N TRP A 242 6.88 1.87 11.68
CA TRP A 242 6.85 1.13 12.95
C TRP A 242 7.59 1.85 14.08
N GLU A 243 8.63 2.64 13.76
CA GLU A 243 9.43 3.39 14.72
C GLU A 243 8.79 4.73 15.15
N ASP A 244 8.03 5.38 14.26
CA ASP A 244 7.53 6.76 14.43
C ASP A 244 6.09 6.89 15.00
N SER A 245 5.55 5.84 15.65
CA SER A 245 4.18 5.70 16.19
C SER A 245 3.06 5.46 15.15
N VAL A 246 1.95 4.86 15.65
CA VAL A 246 0.86 4.24 14.88
C VAL A 246 0.32 5.18 13.79
N PRO A 247 0.27 4.74 12.52
CA PRO A 247 -0.33 5.50 11.43
C PRO A 247 -1.81 5.81 11.67
N ASP A 248 -2.27 6.96 11.21
CA ASP A 248 -3.70 7.30 11.16
C ASP A 248 -4.37 6.50 10.03
N THR A 249 -5.03 5.40 10.41
CA THR A 249 -5.81 4.56 9.50
C THR A 249 -7.20 5.17 9.35
N GLY A 250 -7.36 6.09 8.40
CA GLY A 250 -8.67 6.54 7.93
C GLY A 250 -9.46 5.41 7.25
N ASP A 251 -10.46 5.74 6.44
CA ASP A 251 -11.22 4.77 5.63
C ASP A 251 -10.42 4.19 4.44
N GLY A 252 -9.11 4.43 4.39
CA GLY A 252 -8.20 4.00 3.33
C GLY A 252 -8.22 4.91 2.10
N PHE A 253 -8.96 6.03 2.14
CA PHE A 253 -9.04 7.00 1.06
C PHE A 253 -8.82 8.44 1.55
N ASP A 254 -8.29 9.30 0.68
CA ASP A 254 -8.18 10.73 0.94
C ASP A 254 -9.48 11.48 0.55
N GLU A 255 -9.51 12.78 0.82
CA GLU A 255 -10.65 13.66 0.50
C GLU A 255 -11.00 13.71 -1.00
N ASN A 256 -10.12 13.23 -1.88
CA ASN A 256 -10.29 13.17 -3.32
C ASN A 256 -10.66 11.77 -3.81
N GLY A 257 -10.88 10.81 -2.90
CA GLY A 257 -11.14 9.40 -3.22
C GLY A 257 -9.89 8.67 -3.75
N GLN A 258 -8.69 9.20 -3.53
CA GLN A 258 -7.44 8.48 -3.80
C GLN A 258 -7.16 7.52 -2.66
N PRO A 259 -6.68 6.30 -2.94
CA PRO A 259 -6.27 5.39 -1.89
C PRO A 259 -5.13 6.01 -1.07
N ASP A 260 -5.15 5.78 0.24
CA ASP A 260 -4.05 6.17 1.11
C ASP A 260 -2.77 5.40 0.78
N TYR A 261 -1.67 5.75 1.46
CA TYR A 261 -0.38 5.11 1.23
C TYR A 261 -0.45 3.59 1.46
N TYR A 262 -1.12 3.12 2.53
CA TYR A 262 -1.12 1.71 2.92
C TYR A 262 -1.92 0.85 1.94
N THR A 263 -3.09 1.34 1.53
CA THR A 263 -3.92 0.74 0.48
C THR A 263 -3.14 0.65 -0.83
N SER A 264 -2.52 1.76 -1.24
CA SER A 264 -1.69 1.81 -2.45
C SER A 264 -0.48 0.87 -2.37
N ALA A 265 0.16 0.76 -1.20
CA ALA A 265 1.31 -0.12 -0.98
C ALA A 265 0.94 -1.60 -1.08
N VAL A 266 -0.21 -2.02 -0.52
CA VAL A 266 -0.72 -3.39 -0.64
C VAL A 266 -0.99 -3.73 -2.11
N LEU A 267 -1.70 -2.86 -2.82
CA LEU A 267 -2.01 -3.08 -4.22
C LEU A 267 -0.73 -3.11 -5.08
N LEU A 268 0.18 -2.17 -4.86
CA LEU A 268 1.47 -2.13 -5.54
C LEU A 268 2.25 -3.43 -5.31
N ARG A 269 2.34 -3.94 -4.07
CA ARG A 269 3.00 -5.23 -3.78
C ARG A 269 2.36 -6.38 -4.57
N ALA A 270 1.04 -6.39 -4.74
CA ALA A 270 0.39 -7.39 -5.59
C ALA A 270 0.84 -7.29 -7.06
N ARG A 271 1.06 -6.07 -7.57
CA ARG A 271 1.61 -5.84 -8.92
C ARG A 271 3.08 -6.23 -9.03
N LEU A 272 3.90 -5.92 -8.03
CA LEU A 272 5.31 -6.28 -8.03
C LEU A 272 5.52 -7.80 -8.09
N ARG A 273 4.62 -8.60 -7.48
CA ARG A 273 4.68 -10.08 -7.54
C ARG A 273 4.55 -10.65 -8.95
N VAL A 274 3.96 -9.93 -9.91
CA VAL A 274 3.89 -10.42 -11.30
C VAL A 274 5.17 -10.16 -12.09
N LEU A 275 6.07 -9.34 -11.55
CA LEU A 275 7.38 -9.08 -12.14
C LEU A 275 8.37 -10.21 -11.77
N PRO A 276 9.36 -10.50 -12.63
CA PRO A 276 10.39 -11.49 -12.33
C PRO A 276 11.11 -11.21 -11.01
N GLU A 277 11.48 -12.27 -10.28
CA GLU A 277 12.27 -12.16 -9.06
C GLU A 277 13.59 -11.41 -9.33
N PRO A 278 13.97 -10.45 -8.47
CA PRO A 278 15.26 -9.78 -8.56
C PRO A 278 16.43 -10.75 -8.45
N THR A 279 17.46 -10.54 -9.27
CA THR A 279 18.75 -11.23 -9.12
C THR A 279 19.67 -10.55 -8.10
N ARG A 280 19.32 -9.32 -7.72
CA ARG A 280 20.06 -8.52 -6.73
C ARG A 280 19.66 -8.93 -5.32
N PRO A 281 20.60 -8.95 -4.35
CA PRO A 281 20.28 -9.30 -2.97
C PRO A 281 19.27 -8.30 -2.38
N PRO A 282 18.43 -8.73 -1.41
CA PRO A 282 17.63 -7.82 -0.60
C PRO A 282 18.53 -6.76 0.03
N ALA A 283 18.03 -5.54 0.16
CA ALA A 283 18.82 -4.47 0.77
C ALA A 283 19.09 -4.77 2.25
N PRO A 284 20.32 -4.58 2.75
CA PRO A 284 20.58 -4.63 4.17
C PRO A 284 19.90 -3.44 4.85
N HIS A 285 18.83 -3.68 5.58
CA HIS A 285 18.34 -2.73 6.57
C HIS A 285 19.28 -2.79 7.76
N GLY A 286 19.81 -1.63 8.19
CA GLY A 286 20.89 -1.55 9.16
C GLY A 286 20.56 -2.29 10.45
N SER A 287 21.03 -3.54 10.58
CA SER A 287 21.25 -4.12 11.89
C SER A 287 22.25 -3.19 12.57
N SER A 288 21.88 -2.63 13.72
CA SER A 288 22.79 -1.92 14.60
C SER A 288 23.95 -2.82 15.01
N ALA A 289 24.96 -2.92 14.14
CA ALA A 289 26.28 -3.36 14.52
C ALA A 289 26.88 -2.22 15.34
N GLY A 290 26.58 -2.23 16.64
CA GLY A 290 27.30 -1.41 17.61
C GLY A 290 28.81 -1.65 17.45
N PRO A 291 29.65 -0.60 17.60
CA PRO A 291 31.08 -0.76 17.48
C PRO A 291 31.59 -1.68 18.61
N ALA A 292 32.40 -2.66 18.20
CA ALA A 292 33.21 -3.49 19.10
C ALA A 292 34.32 -2.67 19.79
#